data_AF-A0A935ZSG4-F1
#
_entry.id   AF-A0A935ZSG4-F1
#
_cell.length_a   1.000
_cell.length_b   1.000
_cell.length_c   1.000
_cell.angle_alpha   90.00
_cell.angle_beta   90.00
_cell.angle_gamma   90.00
#
_symmetry.space_group_name_H-M   'P 1'
#
loop_
_entity.id
_entity.type
_entity.pdbx_description
1 polymer ?
#
loop_
_entity_poly.entity_id
_entity_poly.type
_entity_poly.pdbx_seq_one_letter_code
_entity_poly.pdbx_strand_id
1 'polypeptide(L)'
;MRNTKLITLLPSLAAVVLLSACPGDSEETTTTNADTSTTNDSSDDDPSVTLTTTNSTTADTTDATTDATTTATTTTMTTDPTGDSSGTTDPTDTSTTDPTNGSSSSGSGGSSSTGTMSDCAQVTATEMMDASNNPGLFFTQADDLIGDDMTLDQFTVVLANDDGGTFDLSMAPDDNLSTCEHCVVLLEDADAMGVPTRIYFQSEGSVEYSGLPVAGGFFSSTFTGVRLVEVTIDDMGVSTVVDGGGCVDIVDGLVGTAPVIDGWTCNPAYYGDDECDCGCGIADTDCADGNLSSCLYCNDPGSCSDATCMNNPDIVPDDNAVCM
;
A
#
# COMPACT_ATOMS: atom_id res chain seq x y z
N MET A 1 -30.21 0.30 -4.35
CA MET A 1 -30.43 1.56 -3.61
C MET A 1 -29.40 2.53 -4.17
N ARG A 2 -29.81 3.72 -4.64
CA ARG A 2 -28.89 4.65 -5.35
C ARG A 2 -27.73 5.06 -4.44
N ASN A 3 -26.53 5.14 -5.02
CA ASN A 3 -25.23 5.29 -4.37
C ASN A 3 -25.05 6.66 -3.67
N THR A 4 -25.84 6.90 -2.62
CA THR A 4 -25.87 8.19 -1.90
C THR A 4 -24.60 8.41 -1.08
N LYS A 5 -23.82 7.34 -0.86
CA LYS A 5 -22.55 7.37 -0.10
C LYS A 5 -21.46 8.16 -0.83
N LEU A 6 -21.33 8.02 -2.15
CA LEU A 6 -20.25 8.66 -2.91
C LEU A 6 -20.40 10.19 -2.99
N ILE A 7 -21.62 10.69 -3.12
CA ILE A 7 -21.89 12.15 -3.17
C ILE A 7 -21.59 12.80 -1.80
N THR A 8 -21.84 12.10 -0.69
CA THR A 8 -21.43 12.57 0.64
C THR A 8 -19.93 12.41 0.90
N LEU A 9 -19.24 11.59 0.10
CA LEU A 9 -17.81 11.36 0.22
C LEU A 9 -16.98 12.48 -0.39
N LEU A 10 -17.43 13.24 -1.39
CA LEU A 10 -16.64 14.37 -1.93
C LEU A 10 -16.20 15.40 -0.86
N PRO A 11 -17.09 15.89 0.03
CA PRO A 11 -16.64 16.72 1.16
C PRO A 11 -15.89 15.92 2.24
N SER A 12 -16.04 14.59 2.30
CA SER A 12 -15.29 13.73 3.23
C SER A 12 -13.90 13.35 2.69
N LEU A 13 -13.70 13.30 1.38
CA LEU A 13 -12.42 13.12 0.70
C LEU A 13 -11.50 14.28 1.05
N ALA A 14 -12.04 15.49 1.00
CA ALA A 14 -11.39 16.68 1.53
C ALA A 14 -11.09 16.59 3.04
N ALA A 15 -11.95 15.91 3.81
CA ALA A 15 -11.74 15.71 5.26
C ALA A 15 -10.75 14.58 5.60
N VAL A 16 -10.57 13.57 4.73
CA VAL A 16 -9.61 12.47 4.93
C VAL A 16 -8.17 12.98 4.81
N VAL A 17 -7.91 13.96 3.94
CA VAL A 17 -6.63 14.67 3.83
C VAL A 17 -6.17 15.26 5.18
N LEU A 18 -7.11 15.68 6.04
CA LEU A 18 -6.81 16.31 7.33
C LEU A 18 -6.44 15.32 8.45
N LEU A 19 -6.74 14.03 8.31
CA LEU A 19 -6.55 13.04 9.38
C LEU A 19 -5.18 12.34 9.35
N SER A 20 -4.48 12.35 8.22
CA SER A 20 -3.17 11.70 8.06
C SER A 20 -1.99 12.66 8.10
N ALA A 21 -2.22 13.96 8.36
CA ALA A 21 -1.13 14.87 8.71
C ALA A 21 -0.58 14.45 10.08
N CYS A 22 0.32 13.46 10.08
CA CYS A 22 1.13 13.11 11.23
C CYS A 22 1.67 14.41 11.83
N PRO A 23 1.47 14.67 13.14
CA PRO A 23 2.11 15.80 13.79
C PRO A 23 3.62 15.53 13.82
N GLY A 24 4.29 15.87 12.72
CA GLY A 24 5.74 15.90 12.63
C GLY A 24 6.27 16.90 13.66
N ASP A 25 7.20 16.43 14.47
CA ASP A 25 7.98 17.11 15.51
C ASP A 25 7.80 18.63 15.56
N SER A 26 7.07 19.06 16.59
CA SER A 26 7.06 20.46 17.01
C SER A 26 8.47 20.84 17.46
N GLU A 27 9.24 21.52 16.58
CA GLU A 27 10.48 22.17 16.98
C GLU A 27 10.23 23.06 18.20
N GLU A 28 10.86 22.67 19.30
CA GLU A 28 10.79 23.30 20.61
C GLU A 28 11.30 24.75 20.50
N THR A 29 10.39 25.68 20.22
CA THR A 29 10.70 27.11 20.23
C THR A 29 10.79 27.55 21.69
N THR A 30 11.99 27.49 22.24
CA THR A 30 12.35 27.99 23.57
C THR A 30 12.10 29.50 23.65
N THR A 31 10.91 29.88 24.11
CA THR A 31 10.59 31.26 24.48
C THR A 31 11.19 31.57 25.84
N THR A 32 12.21 32.42 25.84
CA THR A 32 12.83 32.97 27.05
C THR A 32 11.87 33.98 27.68
N ASN A 33 11.11 33.56 28.69
CA ASN A 33 10.35 34.49 29.52
C ASN A 33 11.27 35.10 30.59
N ALA A 34 11.52 36.40 30.46
CA ALA A 34 12.09 37.23 31.49
C ALA A 34 11.08 37.39 32.62
N ASP A 35 11.32 36.72 33.74
CA ASP A 35 10.55 36.91 34.96
C ASP A 35 11.12 38.08 35.76
N THR A 36 10.26 39.07 36.02
CA THR A 36 10.50 40.18 36.94
C THR A 36 9.22 40.37 37.75
N SER A 37 9.13 39.80 38.96
CA SER A 37 8.56 40.51 40.13
C SER A 37 8.66 39.73 41.46
N THR A 38 9.37 40.35 42.41
CA THR A 38 9.04 40.61 43.83
C THR A 38 8.26 39.58 44.68
N THR A 39 8.99 39.03 45.66
CA THR A 39 8.70 38.98 47.13
C THR A 39 7.28 38.73 47.66
N ASN A 40 7.10 37.59 48.33
CA ASN A 40 6.52 37.42 49.69
C ASN A 40 6.72 35.94 50.07
N ASP A 41 7.64 35.59 50.95
CA ASP A 41 7.57 35.63 52.42
C ASP A 41 6.67 34.54 53.05
N SER A 42 7.34 33.76 53.92
CA SER A 42 6.86 33.06 55.11
C SER A 42 6.38 31.59 55.04
N SER A 43 7.16 30.80 55.80
CA SER A 43 6.78 29.77 56.78
C SER A 43 6.55 28.30 56.34
N ASP A 44 7.54 27.50 56.75
CA ASP A 44 7.44 26.39 57.71
C ASP A 44 7.18 24.94 57.23
N ASP A 45 8.08 24.09 57.74
CA ASP A 45 7.96 22.66 58.11
C ASP A 45 8.11 21.53 57.06
N ASP A 46 9.38 21.09 56.94
CA ASP A 46 9.95 19.72 57.07
C ASP A 46 8.95 18.56 57.41
N PRO A 47 9.19 17.25 57.08
CA PRO A 47 10.50 16.68 56.76
C PRO A 47 10.64 15.65 55.64
N SER A 48 11.91 15.56 55.24
CA SER A 48 12.59 14.59 54.39
C SER A 48 12.16 13.12 54.55
N VAL A 49 11.78 12.50 53.43
CA VAL A 49 11.72 11.04 53.28
C VAL A 49 13.09 10.54 52.81
N THR A 50 13.69 9.68 53.63
CA THR A 50 14.95 8.99 53.34
C THR A 50 14.66 7.76 52.47
N LEU A 51 15.13 7.74 51.22
CA LEU A 51 15.13 6.52 50.40
C LEU A 51 16.42 5.75 50.64
N THR A 52 16.28 4.56 51.21
CA THR A 52 17.35 3.57 51.39
C THR A 52 17.54 2.80 50.08
N THR A 53 18.62 3.09 49.35
CA THR A 53 19.04 2.30 48.19
C THR A 53 19.80 1.07 48.68
N THR A 54 19.21 -0.11 48.56
CA THR A 54 19.90 -1.38 48.84
C THR A 54 20.63 -1.82 47.57
N ASN A 55 21.94 -1.56 47.55
CA ASN A 55 22.88 -2.20 46.63
C ASN A 55 22.98 -3.70 46.96
N SER A 56 22.56 -4.57 46.05
CA SER A 56 22.87 -6.00 46.10
C SER A 56 23.84 -6.32 44.96
N THR A 57 25.12 -6.39 45.32
CA THR A 57 26.20 -6.95 44.50
C THR A 57 26.42 -8.41 44.88
N THR A 58 26.24 -9.33 43.93
CA THR A 58 26.90 -10.65 43.88
C THR A 58 26.84 -11.05 42.40
N ALA A 59 27.91 -10.97 41.61
CA ALA A 59 28.98 -11.98 41.47
C ALA A 59 28.38 -13.38 41.23
N ASP A 60 28.74 -14.21 40.25
CA ASP A 60 29.83 -14.31 39.29
C ASP A 60 29.53 -15.61 38.48
N THR A 61 30.22 -15.82 37.37
CA THR A 61 30.36 -17.06 36.58
C THR A 61 29.15 -17.47 35.71
N THR A 62 29.28 -17.91 34.46
CA THR A 62 30.42 -18.53 33.77
C THR A 62 30.24 -18.43 32.25
N ASP A 63 31.39 -18.31 31.61
CA ASP A 63 31.73 -18.43 30.20
C ASP A 63 31.24 -19.74 29.54
N ALA A 64 30.65 -19.64 28.34
CA ALA A 64 30.52 -20.73 27.37
C ALA A 64 30.30 -20.17 25.96
N THR A 65 31.40 -19.78 25.32
CA THR A 65 31.57 -19.76 23.85
C THR A 65 31.00 -21.04 23.22
N THR A 66 30.08 -20.90 22.28
CA THR A 66 29.74 -21.96 21.32
C THR A 66 29.88 -21.40 19.91
N ASP A 67 30.92 -21.88 19.21
CA ASP A 67 31.16 -21.70 17.79
C ASP A 67 30.03 -22.33 16.96
N ALA A 68 29.27 -21.52 16.25
CA ALA A 68 28.38 -21.99 15.19
C ALA A 68 29.14 -22.03 13.87
N THR A 69 29.38 -23.26 13.41
CA THR A 69 30.07 -23.61 12.17
C THR A 69 29.21 -23.24 10.96
N THR A 70 29.66 -22.28 10.16
CA THR A 70 29.05 -21.90 8.89
C THR A 70 29.28 -23.00 7.85
N THR A 71 28.25 -23.81 7.56
CA THR A 71 28.28 -24.77 6.44
C THR A 71 27.70 -24.11 5.22
N ALA A 72 28.57 -23.65 4.32
CA ALA A 72 28.20 -23.16 3.00
C ALA A 72 27.80 -24.35 2.10
N THR A 73 26.52 -24.44 1.74
CA THR A 73 26.03 -25.37 0.73
C THR A 73 26.15 -24.73 -0.65
N THR A 74 27.17 -25.17 -1.39
CA THR A 74 27.38 -24.85 -2.80
C THR A 74 26.40 -25.63 -3.66
N THR A 75 25.38 -24.97 -4.23
CA THR A 75 24.52 -25.57 -5.25
C THR A 75 25.08 -25.31 -6.63
N THR A 76 25.62 -26.37 -7.22
CA THR A 76 26.16 -26.47 -8.57
C THR A 76 25.04 -26.30 -9.62
N MET A 77 25.13 -25.29 -10.49
CA MET A 77 24.32 -25.24 -11.71
C MET A 77 24.90 -26.19 -12.75
N THR A 78 24.14 -27.22 -13.11
CA THR A 78 24.40 -28.08 -14.27
C THR A 78 23.83 -27.46 -15.54
N THR A 79 24.70 -27.29 -16.53
CA THR A 79 24.42 -26.91 -17.91
C THR A 79 24.06 -28.11 -18.81
N ASP A 80 23.22 -27.82 -19.82
CA ASP A 80 23.13 -28.45 -21.17
C ASP A 80 22.37 -29.82 -21.30
N PRO A 81 21.80 -30.22 -22.47
CA PRO A 81 21.88 -29.62 -23.81
C PRO A 81 20.61 -29.58 -24.71
N THR A 82 20.75 -28.74 -25.74
CA THR A 82 20.15 -28.73 -27.10
C THR A 82 19.18 -29.86 -27.51
N GLY A 83 18.03 -29.47 -28.06
CA GLY A 83 17.13 -30.33 -28.83
C GLY A 83 16.59 -29.61 -30.07
N ASP A 84 17.37 -29.65 -31.15
CA ASP A 84 16.98 -29.32 -32.53
C ASP A 84 16.17 -30.47 -33.14
N SER A 85 15.05 -30.16 -33.81
CA SER A 85 14.44 -31.06 -34.79
C SER A 85 13.58 -30.29 -35.79
N SER A 86 14.25 -30.00 -36.90
CA SER A 86 13.77 -29.92 -38.28
C SER A 86 12.45 -30.63 -38.62
N GLY A 87 11.62 -29.99 -39.45
CA GLY A 87 10.49 -30.62 -40.11
C GLY A 87 9.90 -29.76 -41.23
N THR A 88 10.59 -29.76 -42.37
CA THR A 88 10.19 -29.17 -43.66
C THR A 88 8.96 -29.85 -44.27
N THR A 89 8.04 -29.08 -44.88
CA THR A 89 7.53 -29.32 -46.25
C THR A 89 6.65 -28.15 -46.72
N ASP A 90 7.20 -27.37 -47.66
CA ASP A 90 6.52 -26.71 -48.78
C ASP A 90 6.36 -27.77 -49.90
N PRO A 91 5.30 -27.81 -50.74
CA PRO A 91 5.08 -26.83 -51.81
C PRO A 91 3.60 -26.43 -51.99
N THR A 92 3.31 -25.25 -52.58
CA THR A 92 2.92 -25.14 -54.00
C THR A 92 2.44 -23.72 -54.34
N ASP A 93 3.26 -23.11 -55.19
CA ASP A 93 3.07 -21.95 -56.06
C ASP A 93 1.75 -21.98 -56.87
N THR A 94 1.04 -20.84 -56.94
CA THR A 94 0.40 -20.44 -58.21
C THR A 94 0.37 -18.92 -58.35
N SER A 95 1.31 -18.44 -59.15
CA SER A 95 1.36 -17.14 -59.83
C SER A 95 0.01 -16.60 -60.35
N THR A 96 -0.15 -15.27 -60.37
CA THR A 96 -0.48 -14.48 -61.58
C THR A 96 -0.44 -12.95 -61.33
N THR A 97 0.61 -12.32 -61.89
CA THR A 97 0.66 -11.06 -62.68
C THR A 97 -0.06 -9.76 -62.24
N ASP A 98 0.75 -8.79 -61.76
CA ASP A 98 1.00 -7.38 -62.20
C ASP A 98 0.15 -6.79 -63.38
N PRO A 99 -0.10 -5.45 -63.56
CA PRO A 99 0.87 -4.38 -63.28
C PRO A 99 0.43 -2.94 -62.85
N THR A 100 1.45 -2.24 -62.30
CA THR A 100 1.81 -0.80 -62.43
C THR A 100 1.06 0.31 -61.68
N ASN A 101 1.84 1.10 -60.91
CA ASN A 101 2.18 2.54 -61.11
C ASN A 101 2.28 3.23 -59.72
N GLY A 102 3.43 3.51 -59.12
CA GLY A 102 4.47 4.43 -59.58
C GLY A 102 4.50 5.68 -58.68
N SER A 103 5.39 5.74 -57.67
CA SER A 103 6.17 6.95 -57.31
C SER A 103 6.94 6.78 -56.00
N SER A 104 8.24 6.95 -56.14
CA SER A 104 9.29 7.00 -55.15
C SER A 104 9.24 8.22 -54.23
N SER A 105 9.44 8.01 -52.92
CA SER A 105 9.95 9.02 -52.00
C SER A 105 10.66 8.33 -50.83
N SER A 106 11.98 8.45 -50.84
CA SER A 106 12.93 7.94 -49.86
C SER A 106 12.83 8.71 -48.53
N GLY A 107 12.84 8.02 -47.39
CA GLY A 107 12.98 8.68 -46.10
C GLY A 107 12.95 7.74 -44.89
N SER A 108 14.13 7.51 -44.33
CA SER A 108 14.46 7.16 -42.93
C SER A 108 13.82 5.94 -42.26
N GLY A 109 14.69 5.02 -41.86
CA GLY A 109 14.38 3.83 -41.08
C GLY A 109 13.69 4.16 -39.76
N GLY A 110 12.47 3.66 -39.62
CA GLY A 110 11.73 3.63 -38.37
C GLY A 110 12.38 2.62 -37.43
N SER A 111 13.01 3.16 -36.40
CA SER A 111 13.39 2.41 -35.20
C SER A 111 12.14 1.69 -34.69
N SER A 112 12.20 0.37 -34.60
CA SER A 112 11.17 -0.45 -33.97
C SER A 112 11.20 -0.16 -32.47
N SER A 113 10.57 0.94 -32.03
CA SER A 113 10.35 1.22 -30.62
C SER A 113 9.31 0.24 -30.11
N THR A 114 9.74 -0.69 -29.27
CA THR A 114 8.92 -1.23 -28.18
C THR A 114 8.02 -0.12 -27.63
N GLY A 115 6.71 -0.35 -27.64
CA GLY A 115 5.62 0.63 -27.57
C GLY A 115 5.97 1.91 -26.82
N THR A 116 5.91 3.04 -27.54
CA THR A 116 5.98 4.38 -26.95
C THR A 116 4.99 4.45 -25.81
N MET A 117 5.54 4.51 -24.60
CA MET A 117 4.79 4.86 -23.41
C MET A 117 4.03 6.15 -23.70
N SER A 118 2.75 6.12 -23.34
CA SER A 118 1.72 7.13 -23.53
C SER A 118 2.18 8.57 -23.26
N ASP A 119 1.53 9.54 -23.92
CA ASP A 119 1.75 10.97 -23.72
C ASP A 119 1.26 11.46 -22.33
N CYS A 120 0.64 10.60 -21.53
CA CYS A 120 0.17 10.90 -20.16
C CYS A 120 1.30 10.82 -19.13
N ALA A 121 1.14 11.55 -18.02
CA ALA A 121 2.00 11.38 -16.85
C ALA A 121 1.87 9.94 -16.32
N GLN A 122 2.95 9.35 -15.80
CA GLN A 122 2.91 7.99 -15.27
C GLN A 122 3.02 8.01 -13.75
N VAL A 123 2.12 7.28 -13.09
CA VAL A 123 2.13 7.13 -11.63
C VAL A 123 2.14 5.66 -11.23
N THR A 124 2.76 5.35 -10.11
CA THR A 124 2.63 4.03 -9.46
C THR A 124 1.93 4.23 -8.14
N ALA A 125 0.80 3.55 -7.93
CA ALA A 125 0.13 3.57 -6.64
C ALA A 125 0.74 2.47 -5.76
N THR A 126 1.54 2.85 -4.79
CA THR A 126 2.06 1.93 -3.78
C THR A 126 1.46 2.23 -2.42
N GLU A 127 1.36 1.21 -1.57
CA GLU A 127 1.05 1.37 -0.14
C GLU A 127 -0.27 2.11 0.13
N MET A 128 -1.35 1.71 -0.53
CA MET A 128 -2.67 2.26 -0.24
C MET A 128 -3.15 1.85 1.16
N MET A 129 -3.53 2.84 1.95
CA MET A 129 -4.05 2.68 3.30
C MET A 129 -5.59 2.67 3.30
N ASP A 130 -6.19 1.86 4.16
CA ASP A 130 -7.63 1.89 4.42
C ASP A 130 -8.00 3.16 5.21
N ALA A 131 -9.00 3.89 4.73
CA ALA A 131 -9.59 4.97 5.52
C ALA A 131 -10.45 4.33 6.60
N SER A 132 -9.89 4.14 7.79
CA SER A 132 -10.49 3.45 8.96
C SER A 132 -11.97 3.79 9.27
N ASN A 133 -12.45 4.96 8.87
CA ASN A 133 -13.84 5.40 9.08
C ASN A 133 -14.78 5.22 7.87
N ASN A 134 -14.27 4.80 6.72
CA ASN A 134 -15.03 4.55 5.49
C ASN A 134 -14.57 3.24 4.84
N PRO A 135 -15.20 2.10 5.18
CA PRO A 135 -14.85 0.83 4.56
C PRO A 135 -15.03 0.91 3.04
N GLY A 136 -14.00 0.46 2.31
CA GLY A 136 -13.93 0.53 0.86
C GLY A 136 -13.32 1.80 0.31
N LEU A 137 -12.85 2.73 1.15
CA LEU A 137 -12.07 3.89 0.72
C LEU A 137 -10.59 3.66 1.02
N PHE A 138 -9.78 3.59 -0.02
CA PHE A 138 -8.33 3.43 0.08
C PHE A 138 -7.64 4.66 -0.49
N PHE A 139 -6.55 5.10 0.14
CA PHE A 139 -5.80 6.24 -0.38
C PHE A 139 -4.30 6.09 -0.11
N THR A 140 -3.50 6.75 -0.94
CA THR A 140 -2.09 7.02 -0.69
C THR A 140 -1.83 8.49 -1.01
N GLN A 141 -0.87 9.08 -0.31
CA GLN A 141 -0.46 10.47 -0.51
C GLN A 141 1.04 10.50 -0.79
N ALA A 142 1.43 11.34 -1.72
CA ALA A 142 2.83 11.62 -2.01
C ALA A 142 3.00 13.09 -2.35
N ASP A 143 4.14 13.66 -1.99
CA ASP A 143 4.46 15.07 -2.26
C ASP A 143 4.70 15.37 -3.76
N ASP A 144 4.75 14.35 -4.63
CA ASP A 144 4.97 14.53 -6.08
C ASP A 144 4.55 13.27 -6.85
N LEU A 145 3.24 13.03 -6.99
CA LEU A 145 2.75 12.05 -7.96
C LEU A 145 2.75 12.67 -9.35
N ILE A 146 2.24 13.90 -9.48
CA ILE A 146 2.11 14.66 -10.73
C ILE A 146 2.08 16.15 -10.42
N GLY A 147 2.93 16.94 -11.08
CA GLY A 147 2.80 18.39 -11.06
C GLY A 147 4.07 19.09 -10.59
N ASP A 148 3.92 20.25 -9.94
CA ASP A 148 5.00 20.96 -9.27
C ASP A 148 4.96 20.75 -7.75
N ASP A 149 6.15 20.56 -7.16
CA ASP A 149 6.49 20.15 -5.78
C ASP A 149 6.02 21.13 -4.68
N MET A 150 4.75 21.52 -4.66
CA MET A 150 4.23 22.56 -3.76
C MET A 150 3.04 22.11 -2.92
N THR A 151 2.38 20.99 -3.25
CA THR A 151 1.20 20.48 -2.53
C THR A 151 1.09 18.96 -2.60
N LEU A 152 0.32 18.38 -1.67
CA LEU A 152 0.11 16.93 -1.60
C LEU A 152 -0.80 16.46 -2.74
N ASP A 153 -0.36 15.44 -3.45
CA ASP A 153 -1.20 14.66 -4.34
C ASP A 153 -1.81 13.50 -3.59
N GLN A 154 -3.07 13.20 -3.88
CA GLN A 154 -3.79 12.10 -3.27
C GLN A 154 -4.35 11.16 -4.33
N PHE A 155 -3.89 9.91 -4.32
CA PHE A 155 -4.46 8.83 -5.11
C PHE A 155 -5.47 8.05 -4.28
N THR A 156 -6.70 7.96 -4.76
CA THR A 156 -7.84 7.37 -4.04
C THR A 156 -8.48 6.26 -4.87
N VAL A 157 -8.79 5.15 -4.21
CA VAL A 157 -9.65 4.08 -4.75
C VAL A 157 -10.89 3.97 -3.85
N VAL A 158 -12.07 3.96 -4.46
CA VAL A 158 -13.36 3.79 -3.76
C VAL A 158 -14.06 2.56 -4.30
N LEU A 159 -14.32 1.61 -3.42
CA LEU A 159 -15.03 0.38 -3.68
C LEU A 159 -16.34 0.39 -2.91
N ALA A 160 -17.45 0.47 -3.65
CA ALA A 160 -18.80 0.48 -3.08
C ALA A 160 -19.37 -0.93 -2.85
N ASN A 161 -18.74 -1.95 -3.43
CA ASN A 161 -19.08 -3.37 -3.30
C ASN A 161 -17.92 -4.14 -2.62
N ASP A 162 -18.27 -5.16 -1.85
CA ASP A 162 -17.36 -6.12 -1.22
C ASP A 162 -17.04 -7.34 -2.08
N ASP A 163 -17.81 -7.57 -3.15
CA ASP A 163 -17.56 -8.64 -4.11
C ASP A 163 -16.25 -8.39 -4.89
N GLY A 164 -15.25 -9.24 -4.68
CA GLY A 164 -14.05 -9.28 -5.51
C GLY A 164 -14.32 -9.67 -6.97
N GLY A 165 -13.44 -9.29 -7.88
CA GLY A 165 -13.53 -9.58 -9.30
C GLY A 165 -12.63 -8.70 -10.15
N THR A 166 -12.79 -8.78 -11.47
CA THR A 166 -12.18 -7.88 -12.45
C THR A 166 -13.25 -6.95 -13.01
N PHE A 167 -13.03 -5.66 -12.92
CA PHE A 167 -13.99 -4.62 -13.29
C PHE A 167 -13.37 -3.69 -14.33
N ASP A 168 -14.10 -3.47 -15.43
CA ASP A 168 -13.71 -2.53 -16.48
C ASP A 168 -14.12 -1.11 -16.07
N LEU A 169 -13.13 -0.26 -15.84
CA LEU A 169 -13.31 1.09 -15.32
C LEU A 169 -13.87 2.07 -16.36
N SER A 170 -13.94 1.66 -17.64
CA SER A 170 -14.44 2.48 -18.75
C SER A 170 -15.94 2.31 -19.03
N MET A 171 -16.60 1.36 -18.36
CA MET A 171 -17.99 1.01 -18.60
C MET A 171 -18.89 1.36 -17.43
N ALA A 172 -20.16 1.66 -17.70
CA ALA A 172 -21.16 1.83 -16.65
C ALA A 172 -21.25 0.58 -15.73
N PRO A 173 -21.37 0.77 -14.40
CA PRO A 173 -21.62 2.04 -13.73
C PRO A 173 -20.37 2.89 -13.43
N ASP A 174 -19.18 2.38 -13.73
CA ASP A 174 -17.87 2.93 -13.33
C ASP A 174 -17.35 4.05 -14.25
N ASP A 175 -18.04 4.33 -15.35
CA ASP A 175 -17.72 5.39 -16.32
C ASP A 175 -18.09 6.82 -15.85
N ASN A 176 -18.73 6.97 -14.69
CA ASN A 176 -19.05 8.27 -14.10
C ASN A 176 -19.01 8.24 -12.57
N LEU A 177 -18.40 9.25 -11.96
CA LEU A 177 -18.24 9.30 -10.50
C LEU A 177 -19.60 9.26 -9.75
N SER A 178 -20.68 9.80 -10.30
CA SER A 178 -22.00 9.79 -9.64
C SER A 178 -22.65 8.40 -9.55
N THR A 179 -22.22 7.45 -10.38
CA THR A 179 -22.75 6.09 -10.44
C THR A 179 -21.73 5.03 -10.06
N CYS A 180 -20.46 5.39 -10.07
CA CYS A 180 -19.34 4.49 -9.96
C CYS A 180 -19.36 3.66 -8.68
N GLU A 181 -19.07 2.37 -8.85
CA GLU A 181 -18.96 1.36 -7.79
C GLU A 181 -17.49 0.98 -7.54
N HIS A 182 -16.62 1.12 -8.55
CA HIS A 182 -15.18 0.90 -8.49
C HIS A 182 -14.47 2.12 -9.05
N CYS A 183 -14.14 3.07 -8.19
CA CYS A 183 -13.69 4.39 -8.58
C CYS A 183 -12.22 4.59 -8.27
N VAL A 184 -11.50 5.13 -9.22
CA VAL A 184 -10.11 5.53 -9.13
C VAL A 184 -10.07 7.02 -9.44
N VAL A 185 -9.63 7.78 -8.44
CA VAL A 185 -9.58 9.23 -8.48
C VAL A 185 -8.19 9.66 -8.05
N LEU A 186 -7.59 10.58 -8.79
CA LEU A 186 -6.38 11.27 -8.36
C LEU A 186 -6.71 12.76 -8.18
N LEU A 187 -6.34 13.29 -7.04
CA LEU A 187 -6.47 14.69 -6.67
C LEU A 187 -5.06 15.31 -6.73
N GLU A 188 -4.87 16.26 -7.63
CA GLU A 188 -3.61 17.02 -7.77
C GLU A 188 -3.71 18.31 -6.96
N ASP A 189 -2.64 18.63 -6.23
CA ASP A 189 -2.49 19.86 -5.47
C ASP A 189 -3.63 20.13 -4.48
N ALA A 190 -3.92 19.16 -3.60
CA ALA A 190 -4.93 19.36 -2.56
C ALA A 190 -4.42 20.36 -1.51
N ASP A 191 -5.19 21.43 -1.29
CA ASP A 191 -4.85 22.43 -0.27
C ASP A 191 -5.06 21.88 1.16
N ALA A 192 -4.73 22.68 2.18
CA ALA A 192 -4.91 22.29 3.58
C ALA A 192 -6.38 22.03 3.99
N MET A 193 -7.35 22.40 3.15
CA MET A 193 -8.77 22.07 3.34
C MET A 193 -9.21 20.86 2.50
N GLY A 194 -8.27 20.20 1.81
CA GLY A 194 -8.50 19.07 0.93
C GLY A 194 -9.20 19.45 -0.38
N VAL A 195 -9.12 20.72 -0.80
CA VAL A 195 -9.67 21.18 -2.08
C VAL A 195 -8.59 21.03 -3.16
N PRO A 196 -8.77 20.15 -4.15
CA PRO A 196 -7.78 19.94 -5.20
C PRO A 196 -7.80 21.05 -6.26
N THR A 197 -6.66 21.30 -6.89
CA THR A 197 -6.57 22.18 -8.06
C THR A 197 -7.05 21.47 -9.32
N ARG A 198 -6.72 20.18 -9.47
CA ARG A 198 -7.24 19.32 -10.55
C ARG A 198 -7.69 17.97 -10.03
N ILE A 199 -8.64 17.40 -10.75
CA ILE A 199 -9.21 16.09 -10.43
C ILE A 199 -9.12 15.23 -11.67
N TYR A 200 -8.55 14.04 -11.51
CA TYR A 200 -8.48 13.04 -12.56
C TYR A 200 -9.36 11.86 -12.19
N PHE A 201 -10.15 11.40 -13.16
CA PHE A 201 -11.05 10.26 -13.02
C PHE A 201 -10.77 9.23 -14.11
N GLN A 202 -10.93 7.96 -13.76
CA GLN A 202 -10.74 6.86 -14.69
C GLN A 202 -11.54 7.01 -15.99
N SER A 203 -10.92 6.62 -17.10
CA SER A 203 -11.56 6.56 -18.42
C SER A 203 -11.26 5.27 -19.18
N GLU A 204 -10.20 4.56 -18.80
CA GLU A 204 -9.77 3.30 -19.44
C GLU A 204 -9.23 2.33 -18.38
N GLY A 205 -9.09 1.06 -18.78
CA GLY A 205 -8.43 0.02 -17.99
C GLY A 205 -9.35 -0.78 -17.08
N SER A 206 -8.74 -1.60 -16.25
CA SER A 206 -9.45 -2.47 -15.31
C SER A 206 -8.78 -2.52 -13.95
N VAL A 207 -9.57 -2.76 -12.92
CA VAL A 207 -9.10 -3.15 -11.58
C VAL A 207 -9.50 -4.59 -11.29
N GLU A 208 -8.59 -5.37 -10.74
CA GLU A 208 -8.86 -6.69 -10.18
C GLU A 208 -8.58 -6.69 -8.68
N TYR A 209 -9.50 -7.17 -7.85
CA TYR A 209 -9.30 -7.32 -6.40
C TYR A 209 -10.06 -8.55 -5.87
N SER A 210 -9.59 -9.15 -4.77
CA SER A 210 -10.16 -10.39 -4.22
C SER A 210 -11.36 -10.18 -3.28
N GLY A 211 -11.61 -8.92 -2.89
CA GLY A 211 -12.68 -8.49 -2.00
C GLY A 211 -12.20 -7.32 -1.14
N LEU A 212 -13.11 -6.72 -0.36
CA LEU A 212 -12.69 -5.74 0.63
C LEU A 212 -11.88 -6.40 1.75
N PRO A 213 -10.77 -5.79 2.19
CA PRO A 213 -10.07 -6.25 3.37
C PRO A 213 -11.00 -6.18 4.60
N VAL A 214 -10.74 -7.05 5.58
CA VAL A 214 -11.27 -6.83 6.93
C VAL A 214 -10.75 -5.49 7.46
N ALA A 215 -11.49 -4.83 8.35
CA ALA A 215 -11.09 -3.53 8.88
C ALA A 215 -9.64 -3.56 9.38
N GLY A 216 -8.80 -2.63 8.89
CA GLY A 216 -7.36 -2.59 9.21
C GLY A 216 -6.46 -3.39 8.25
N GLY A 217 -7.04 -4.17 7.33
CA GLY A 217 -6.28 -4.92 6.33
C GLY A 217 -5.82 -4.10 5.12
N PHE A 218 -4.80 -4.60 4.45
CA PHE A 218 -4.29 -3.99 3.22
C PHE A 218 -5.20 -4.29 2.03
N PHE A 219 -5.47 -3.26 1.22
CA PHE A 219 -6.20 -3.44 -0.02
C PHE A 219 -5.28 -3.93 -1.13
N SER A 220 -5.39 -5.21 -1.48
CA SER A 220 -4.64 -5.79 -2.60
C SER A 220 -5.47 -5.74 -3.88
N SER A 221 -4.99 -4.99 -4.87
CA SER A 221 -5.58 -4.94 -6.21
C SER A 221 -4.52 -4.94 -7.30
N THR A 222 -4.91 -5.28 -8.52
CA THR A 222 -4.08 -5.13 -9.72
C THR A 222 -4.77 -4.15 -10.67
N PHE A 223 -4.07 -3.08 -11.04
CA PHE A 223 -4.52 -2.21 -12.13
C PHE A 223 -3.87 -2.63 -13.44
N THR A 224 -4.66 -2.64 -14.51
CA THR A 224 -4.18 -2.96 -15.86
C THR A 224 -4.68 -1.92 -16.85
N GLY A 225 -3.76 -1.21 -17.49
CA GLY A 225 -4.01 -0.20 -18.51
C GLY A 225 -4.89 0.94 -18.02
N VAL A 226 -4.82 1.30 -16.73
CA VAL A 226 -5.70 2.32 -16.17
C VAL A 226 -5.22 3.71 -16.55
N ARG A 227 -6.10 4.43 -17.24
CA ARG A 227 -5.93 5.85 -17.56
C ARG A 227 -6.93 6.68 -16.79
N LEU A 228 -6.44 7.75 -16.19
CA LEU A 228 -7.22 8.83 -15.62
C LEU A 228 -7.13 10.06 -16.54
N VAL A 229 -8.24 10.77 -16.69
CA VAL A 229 -8.30 12.03 -17.45
C VAL A 229 -8.83 13.14 -16.55
N GLU A 230 -8.40 14.36 -16.80
CA GLU A 230 -8.87 15.52 -16.04
C GLU A 230 -10.38 15.71 -16.22
N VAL A 231 -11.09 15.86 -15.12
CA VAL A 231 -12.54 16.06 -15.07
C VAL A 231 -12.91 17.24 -14.18
N THR A 232 -14.02 17.89 -14.51
CA THR A 232 -14.78 18.67 -13.53
C THR A 232 -15.85 17.81 -12.88
N ILE A 233 -16.13 18.03 -11.60
CA ILE A 233 -17.19 17.35 -10.86
C ILE A 233 -18.22 18.38 -10.41
N ASP A 234 -19.50 18.14 -10.69
CA ASP A 234 -20.59 19.02 -10.25
C ASP A 234 -21.11 18.66 -8.84
N ASP A 235 -22.07 19.43 -8.33
CA ASP A 235 -22.67 19.22 -7.00
C ASP A 235 -23.40 17.87 -6.85
N MET A 236 -23.65 17.16 -7.96
CA MET A 236 -24.26 15.82 -7.98
C MET A 236 -23.22 14.71 -8.13
N GLY A 237 -21.92 15.05 -8.17
CA GLY A 237 -20.84 14.10 -8.38
C GLY A 237 -20.68 13.67 -9.84
N VAL A 238 -21.32 14.34 -10.80
CA VAL A 238 -21.20 13.98 -12.22
C VAL A 238 -19.83 14.45 -12.72
N SER A 239 -18.98 13.49 -13.10
CA SER A 239 -17.70 13.78 -13.75
C SER A 239 -17.92 14.15 -15.22
N THR A 240 -17.26 15.22 -15.68
CA THR A 240 -17.25 15.67 -17.08
C THR A 240 -15.80 15.92 -17.50
N VAL A 241 -15.36 15.28 -18.59
CA VAL A 241 -13.99 15.44 -19.13
C VAL A 241 -13.72 16.90 -19.50
N VAL A 242 -12.56 17.41 -19.10
CA VAL A 242 -12.05 18.71 -19.49
C VAL A 242 -11.44 18.62 -20.89
N ASP A 243 -11.97 19.40 -21.85
CA ASP A 243 -11.43 19.42 -23.22
C ASP A 243 -9.99 19.95 -23.23
N GLY A 244 -9.06 19.15 -23.76
CA GLY A 244 -7.62 19.43 -23.72
C GLY A 244 -7.01 19.35 -22.31
N GLY A 245 -7.71 18.76 -21.34
CA GLY A 245 -7.19 18.50 -20.00
C GLY A 245 -6.06 17.48 -19.98
N GLY A 246 -5.37 17.39 -18.85
CA GLY A 246 -4.30 16.43 -18.64
C GLY A 246 -4.78 14.97 -18.58
N CYS A 247 -3.83 14.04 -18.62
CA CYS A 247 -4.09 12.63 -18.37
C CYS A 247 -2.94 11.97 -17.61
N VAL A 248 -3.28 10.87 -16.95
CA VAL A 248 -2.41 10.10 -16.07
C VAL A 248 -2.61 8.63 -16.40
N ASP A 249 -1.53 7.89 -16.59
CA ASP A 249 -1.58 6.44 -16.66
C ASP A 249 -1.02 5.85 -15.37
N ILE A 250 -1.78 4.94 -14.77
CA ILE A 250 -1.29 4.12 -13.67
C ILE A 250 -0.47 3.01 -14.29
N VAL A 251 0.81 2.95 -13.91
CA VAL A 251 1.70 1.88 -14.34
C VAL A 251 1.15 0.56 -13.84
N ASP A 252 0.96 -0.39 -14.76
CA ASP A 252 0.48 -1.73 -14.45
C ASP A 252 1.23 -2.31 -13.26
N GLY A 253 0.47 -2.70 -12.24
CA GLY A 253 1.07 -3.01 -10.96
C GLY A 253 0.07 -3.50 -9.96
N LEU A 254 0.62 -4.21 -8.98
CA LEU A 254 -0.11 -4.64 -7.81
C LEU A 254 -0.04 -3.51 -6.78
N VAL A 255 -1.21 -3.08 -6.34
CA VAL A 255 -1.40 -1.99 -5.38
C VAL A 255 -1.87 -2.58 -4.08
N GLY A 256 -1.19 -2.20 -2.99
CA GLY A 256 -1.50 -2.61 -1.63
C GLY A 256 -1.39 -4.13 -1.37
N THR A 257 -0.40 -4.80 -1.98
CA THR A 257 0.22 -5.90 -1.24
C THR A 257 0.66 -5.33 0.09
N ALA A 258 0.14 -5.89 1.18
CA ALA A 258 0.81 -5.78 2.46
C ALA A 258 2.31 -6.05 2.23
N PRO A 259 3.21 -5.29 2.87
CA PRO A 259 4.63 -5.58 2.75
C PRO A 259 4.83 -7.07 3.01
N VAL A 260 5.49 -7.76 2.07
CA VAL A 260 5.86 -9.16 2.29
C VAL A 260 6.85 -9.13 3.44
N ILE A 261 6.37 -9.44 4.64
CA ILE A 261 7.22 -9.62 5.80
C ILE A 261 7.86 -10.99 5.61
N ASP A 262 9.09 -10.99 5.11
CA ASP A 262 9.82 -12.21 4.77
C ASP A 262 9.91 -13.14 5.97
N GLY A 263 9.14 -14.24 5.95
CA GLY A 263 9.04 -15.21 7.05
C GLY A 263 7.71 -15.19 7.83
N TRP A 264 6.87 -14.16 7.67
CA TRP A 264 5.51 -14.15 8.22
C TRP A 264 4.56 -14.98 7.35
N THR A 265 3.85 -15.93 7.96
CA THR A 265 2.98 -16.90 7.27
C THR A 265 1.50 -16.65 7.49
N CYS A 266 1.14 -15.85 8.49
CA CYS A 266 -0.25 -15.43 8.74
C CYS A 266 -0.67 -14.31 7.78
N ASN A 267 -1.91 -13.86 7.90
CA ASN A 267 -2.36 -12.65 7.21
C ASN A 267 -1.44 -11.48 7.61
N PRO A 268 -0.80 -10.77 6.65
CA PRO A 268 0.07 -9.63 6.97
C PRO A 268 -0.64 -8.48 7.69
N ALA A 269 -1.97 -8.41 7.61
CA ALA A 269 -2.76 -7.44 8.37
C ALA A 269 -2.71 -7.66 9.89
N TYR A 270 -2.34 -8.87 10.35
CA TYR A 270 -2.20 -9.22 11.76
C TYR A 270 -0.78 -8.98 12.30
N TYR A 271 0.08 -8.28 11.57
CA TYR A 271 1.43 -7.99 12.02
C TYR A 271 1.51 -6.52 12.44
N GLY A 272 1.64 -6.23 13.73
CA GLY A 272 1.67 -4.86 14.22
C GLY A 272 0.28 -4.20 14.28
N ASP A 273 -0.79 -4.98 14.50
CA ASP A 273 -2.18 -4.52 14.63
C ASP A 273 -2.64 -4.27 16.08
N ASP A 274 -1.69 -4.21 17.03
CA ASP A 274 -1.87 -4.11 18.48
C ASP A 274 -2.47 -5.38 19.13
N GLU A 275 -2.62 -6.47 18.38
CA GLU A 275 -3.01 -7.78 18.88
C GLU A 275 -1.86 -8.78 18.65
N CYS A 276 -1.60 -9.68 19.60
CA CYS A 276 -0.44 -10.60 19.51
C CYS A 276 -0.84 -11.91 18.82
N ASP A 277 -0.38 -12.09 17.58
CA ASP A 277 -0.67 -13.22 16.70
C ASP A 277 0.51 -14.20 16.62
N CYS A 278 0.26 -15.46 16.99
CA CYS A 278 1.30 -16.44 17.21
C CYS A 278 1.24 -17.63 16.24
N GLY A 279 2.39 -18.28 16.05
CA GLY A 279 2.58 -19.40 15.13
C GLY A 279 2.73 -18.96 13.68
N CYS A 280 3.00 -17.68 13.45
CA CYS A 280 3.04 -17.02 12.15
C CYS A 280 4.44 -16.97 11.52
N GLY A 281 5.41 -17.75 12.01
CA GLY A 281 6.76 -17.86 11.46
C GLY A 281 7.74 -16.77 11.89
N ILE A 282 7.25 -15.57 12.21
CA ILE A 282 8.00 -14.46 12.83
C ILE A 282 7.29 -14.02 14.10
N ALA A 283 8.05 -13.48 15.06
CA ALA A 283 7.47 -12.93 16.29
C ALA A 283 6.72 -11.64 15.96
N ASP A 284 5.47 -11.59 16.37
CA ASP A 284 4.65 -10.40 16.26
C ASP A 284 5.15 -9.30 17.21
N THR A 285 5.17 -8.07 16.73
CA THR A 285 5.70 -6.90 17.45
C THR A 285 4.82 -6.51 18.63
N ASP A 286 3.55 -6.91 18.57
CA ASP A 286 2.53 -6.59 19.58
C ASP A 286 2.57 -7.54 20.78
N CYS A 287 3.31 -8.64 20.66
CA CYS A 287 3.54 -9.55 21.77
C CYS A 287 4.43 -8.90 22.84
N ALA A 288 3.98 -8.98 24.10
CA ALA A 288 4.77 -8.50 25.24
C ALA A 288 6.13 -9.18 25.37
N ASP A 289 6.20 -10.46 24.97
CA ASP A 289 7.42 -11.26 24.83
C ASP A 289 7.18 -12.45 23.87
N GLY A 290 8.21 -13.26 23.63
CA GLY A 290 8.14 -14.43 22.75
C GLY A 290 7.46 -15.66 23.36
N ASN A 291 6.76 -15.58 24.50
CA ASN A 291 6.13 -16.74 25.12
C ASN A 291 4.70 -16.97 24.60
N LEU A 292 4.27 -18.23 24.50
CA LEU A 292 2.90 -18.60 24.10
C LEU A 292 1.82 -17.98 25.02
N SER A 293 2.15 -17.66 26.27
CA SER A 293 1.23 -17.01 27.20
C SER A 293 0.92 -15.55 26.84
N SER A 294 1.73 -14.92 26.00
CA SER A 294 1.53 -13.54 25.52
C SER A 294 0.59 -13.47 24.32
N CYS A 295 0.33 -14.61 23.67
CA CYS A 295 -0.52 -14.72 22.49
C CYS A 295 -1.99 -14.46 22.80
N LEU A 296 -2.60 -13.61 21.97
CA LEU A 296 -4.05 -13.41 21.95
C LEU A 296 -4.70 -14.38 20.95
N TYR A 297 -4.08 -14.53 19.78
CA TYR A 297 -4.51 -15.45 18.73
C TYR A 297 -3.40 -16.42 18.33
N CYS A 298 -3.80 -17.66 18.07
CA CYS A 298 -2.90 -18.77 17.75
C CYS A 298 -3.47 -19.67 16.65
N ASN A 299 -4.63 -19.33 16.12
CA ASN A 299 -5.38 -20.17 15.18
C ASN A 299 -5.79 -19.40 13.94
N ASP A 300 -5.04 -18.35 13.63
CA ASP A 300 -5.29 -17.48 12.50
C ASP A 300 -4.90 -18.20 11.22
N PRO A 301 -5.59 -17.93 10.09
CA PRO A 301 -5.23 -18.51 8.82
C PRO A 301 -3.76 -18.25 8.48
N GLY A 302 -2.98 -19.32 8.30
CA GLY A 302 -1.54 -19.25 8.05
C GLY A 302 -0.66 -19.46 9.29
N SER A 303 -1.26 -19.46 10.49
CA SER A 303 -0.63 -20.00 11.70
C SER A 303 -0.50 -21.52 11.59
N CYS A 304 0.43 -22.10 12.34
CA CYS A 304 0.63 -23.54 12.38
C CYS A 304 -0.26 -24.30 13.36
N SER A 305 -1.17 -23.62 14.05
CA SER A 305 -2.17 -24.28 14.87
C SER A 305 -3.59 -23.93 14.40
N ASP A 306 -4.51 -24.87 14.59
CA ASP A 306 -5.96 -24.61 14.53
C ASP A 306 -6.55 -24.46 15.94
N ALA A 307 -5.71 -24.50 16.99
CA ALA A 307 -6.12 -24.48 18.39
C ALA A 307 -5.96 -23.10 19.04
N THR A 308 -6.84 -22.80 20.00
CA THR A 308 -6.70 -21.61 20.85
C THR A 308 -5.36 -21.61 21.60
N CYS A 309 -4.86 -20.43 21.99
CA CYS A 309 -3.55 -20.28 22.65
C CYS A 309 -3.39 -21.06 23.97
N MET A 310 -4.47 -21.29 24.70
CA MET A 310 -4.39 -21.96 26.01
C MET A 310 -3.98 -23.43 25.87
N ASN A 311 -2.74 -23.74 26.26
CA ASN A 311 -2.10 -25.05 26.12
C ASN A 311 -2.00 -25.51 24.65
N ASN A 312 -1.74 -24.58 23.74
CA ASN A 312 -1.53 -24.90 22.33
C ASN A 312 -0.32 -25.87 22.18
N PRO A 313 -0.52 -27.08 21.65
CA PRO A 313 0.55 -28.07 21.51
C PRO A 313 1.31 -27.96 20.18
N ASP A 314 0.97 -27.02 19.31
CA ASP A 314 1.56 -26.88 17.97
C ASP A 314 2.55 -25.70 17.89
N ILE A 315 2.52 -24.80 18.88
CA ILE A 315 3.42 -23.63 18.99
C ILE A 315 4.43 -23.87 20.12
N VAL A 316 5.70 -23.54 19.89
CA VAL A 316 6.77 -23.65 20.88
C VAL A 316 6.48 -22.70 22.06
N PRO A 317 6.38 -23.19 23.32
CA PRO A 317 5.93 -22.36 24.44
C PRO A 317 6.78 -21.12 24.76
N ASP A 318 8.07 -21.15 24.45
CA ASP A 318 9.06 -20.08 24.68
C ASP A 318 9.53 -19.39 23.38
N ASP A 319 8.91 -19.73 22.24
CA ASP A 319 9.10 -19.07 20.96
C ASP A 319 7.77 -19.09 20.19
N ASN A 320 6.95 -18.08 20.46
CA ASN A 320 5.59 -17.98 19.94
C ASN A 320 5.51 -17.73 18.44
N ALA A 321 6.63 -17.52 17.75
CA ALA A 321 6.71 -17.47 16.29
C ALA A 321 6.82 -18.86 15.65
N VAL A 322 7.34 -19.84 16.39
CA VAL A 322 7.81 -21.12 15.85
C VAL A 322 6.89 -22.27 16.22
N CYS A 323 6.75 -23.18 15.27
CA CYS A 323 5.92 -24.37 15.37
C CYS A 323 6.73 -25.57 15.87
N MET A 324 6.07 -26.52 16.54
CA MET A 324 6.69 -27.77 17.03
C MET A 324 6.87 -28.86 15.97
#